data_AF-A0A963QJK6-F1
#
_entry.id   AF-A0A963QJK6-F1
#
_cell.length_a   1.000
_cell.length_b   1.000
_cell.length_c   1.000
_cell.angle_alpha   90.00
_cell.angle_beta   90.00
_cell.angle_gamma   90.00
#
_symmetry.space_group_name_H-M   'P 1'
#
loop_
_entity.id
_entity.type
_entity.pdbx_description
1 polymer ?
#
loop_
_entity_poly.entity_id
_entity_poly.type
_entity_poly.pdbx_seq_one_letter_code
_entity_poly.pdbx_strand_id
1 'polypeptide(L)'
;MIVVRVELWSAVTGEKTEIARAVIDNIGGTDRQRDYRARSLRGRSAEALDRALLRINTTGTQREGKVCGHARLSEHVWNLVAKALSSMGYGQ
;
A
#
# COMPACT_ATOMS: atom_id res chain seq x y z
N MET A 1 -2.76 -2.70 -10.09
CA MET A 1 -2.28 -1.92 -8.92
C MET A 1 -3.34 -2.01 -7.85
N ILE A 2 -2.95 -2.26 -6.60
CA ILE A 2 -3.84 -2.26 -5.43
C ILE A 2 -3.56 -0.98 -4.64
N VAL A 3 -4.61 -0.38 -4.09
CA VAL A 3 -4.50 0.74 -3.14
C VAL A 3 -5.01 0.26 -1.80
N VAL A 4 -4.17 0.40 -0.76
CA VAL A 4 -4.50 0.07 0.62
C VAL A 4 -4.71 1.39 1.35
N ARG A 5 -5.91 1.61 1.88
CA ARG A 5 -6.25 2.78 2.69
C ARG A 5 -6.43 2.36 4.14
N VAL A 6 -5.93 3.18 5.05
CA VAL A 6 -6.19 3.06 6.49
C VAL A 6 -7.08 4.23 6.87
N GLU A 7 -8.26 3.91 7.39
CA GLU A 7 -9.27 4.90 7.75
C GLU A 7 -9.60 4.77 9.24
N LEU A 8 -9.73 5.92 9.90
CA LEU A 8 -10.32 6.02 11.22
C LEU A 8 -11.82 6.26 11.05
N TRP A 9 -12.64 5.38 11.64
CA TRP A 9 -14.09 5.49 11.60
C TRP A 9 -14.61 5.81 12.99
N SER A 10 -15.24 6.96 13.15
CA SER A 10 -15.85 7.37 14.41
C SER A 10 -17.14 6.60 14.63
N ALA A 11 -17.19 5.83 15.72
CA ALA A 11 -18.42 5.12 16.12
C ALA A 11 -19.51 6.08 16.65
N VAL A 12 -19.15 7.31 17.01
CA VAL A 12 -20.08 8.31 17.59
C VAL A 12 -20.68 9.19 16.49
N THR A 13 -19.83 9.73 15.62
CA THR A 13 -20.23 10.69 14.58
C THR A 13 -20.42 10.06 13.21
N GLY A 14 -19.93 8.83 12.99
CA GLY A 14 -19.91 8.17 11.69
C GLY A 14 -18.87 8.74 10.72
N GLU A 15 -18.09 9.74 11.15
CA GLU A 15 -17.06 10.37 10.34
C GLU A 15 -15.96 9.37 9.97
N LYS A 16 -15.44 9.50 8.75
CA LYS A 16 -14.37 8.67 8.21
C LYS A 16 -13.21 9.57 7.80
N THR A 17 -12.03 9.28 8.34
CA THR A 17 -10.83 10.04 8.04
C THR A 17 -9.74 9.10 7.55
N GLU A 18 -9.25 9.33 6.34
CA GLU A 18 -8.10 8.59 5.83
C GLU A 18 -6.81 9.10 6.49
N ILE A 19 -6.07 8.18 7.12
CA ILE A 19 -4.86 8.52 7.89
C ILE A 19 -3.58 7.97 7.26
N ALA A 20 -3.68 6.95 6.39
CA ALA A 20 -2.55 6.43 5.65
C ALA A 20 -2.97 5.75 4.34
N ARG A 21 -2.08 5.75 3.35
CA ARG A 21 -2.28 5.06 2.08
C ARG A 21 -0.99 4.38 1.62
N ALA A 22 -1.13 3.19 1.04
CA ALA A 22 -0.07 2.52 0.31
C ALA A 22 -0.58 2.06 -1.05
N VAL A 23 0.32 1.93 -2.02
CA VAL A 23 0.04 1.30 -3.30
C VAL A 23 0.94 0.10 -3.50
N ILE A 24 0.41 -0.92 -4.17
CA ILE A 24 1.12 -2.15 -4.52
C ILE A 24 0.93 -2.38 -6.02
N ASP A 25 1.99 -2.17 -6.80
CA ASP A 25 1.99 -2.32 -8.25
C ASP A 25 2.79 -3.54 -8.71
N ASN A 26 2.26 -4.25 -9.71
CA ASN A 26 2.93 -5.39 -10.33
C ASN A 26 4.10 -4.87 -11.17
N ILE A 27 5.28 -5.42 -10.94
CA ILE A 27 6.53 -5.05 -11.61
C ILE A 27 7.16 -6.22 -12.37
N GLY A 28 6.50 -7.39 -12.44
CA GLY A 28 7.04 -8.55 -13.16
C GLY A 28 6.48 -9.90 -12.71
N GLY A 29 7.23 -10.95 -13.02
CA GLY A 29 6.87 -12.34 -12.72
C GLY A 29 5.88 -12.96 -13.72
N THR A 30 5.41 -14.16 -13.36
CA THR A 30 4.48 -14.98 -14.14
C THR A 30 3.03 -14.78 -13.71
N ASP A 31 2.07 -15.36 -14.42
CA ASP A 31 0.66 -15.15 -14.08
C ASP A 31 0.27 -15.69 -12.69
N ARG A 32 0.91 -16.80 -12.27
CA ARG A 32 0.69 -17.43 -10.97
C ARG A 32 1.56 -16.83 -9.86
N GLN A 33 2.78 -16.39 -10.19
CA GLN A 33 3.74 -15.82 -9.24
C GLN A 33 4.16 -14.43 -9.70
N ARG A 34 3.73 -13.40 -8.98
CA ARG A 34 3.98 -12.00 -9.35
C ARG A 34 4.96 -11.32 -8.42
N ASP A 35 5.71 -10.39 -9.02
CA ASP A 35 6.57 -9.48 -8.28
C ASP A 35 5.84 -8.14 -8.12
N TYR A 36 5.90 -7.58 -6.93
CA TYR A 36 5.23 -6.34 -6.58
C TYR A 36 6.21 -5.35 -5.98
N ARG A 37 6.03 -4.09 -6.36
CA ARG A 37 6.57 -2.94 -5.63
C ARG A 37 5.49 -2.40 -4.72
N ALA A 38 5.84 -2.17 -3.46
CA ALA A 38 4.97 -1.56 -2.46
C ALA A 38 5.52 -0.18 -2.08
N ARG A 39 4.65 0.83 -2.05
CA ARG A 39 5.02 2.20 -1.68
C ARG A 39 3.98 2.77 -0.73
N SER A 40 4.41 3.13 0.46
CA SER A 40 3.60 3.94 1.39
C SER A 40 3.73 5.41 1.02
N LEU A 41 2.65 6.17 1.17
CA LEU A 41 2.62 7.58 0.77
C LEU A 41 2.90 8.50 1.96
N ARG A 42 3.52 9.65 1.67
CA ARG A 42 3.68 10.74 2.65
C ARG A 42 2.37 11.49 2.82
N GLY A 43 1.87 11.61 4.05
CA GLY A 43 0.66 12.39 4.36
C GLY A 43 -0.11 11.82 5.54
N ARG A 44 -1.06 12.60 6.06
CA ARG A 44 -1.96 12.22 7.17
C ARG A 44 -3.41 12.67 6.93
N SER A 45 -3.73 13.12 5.72
CA SER A 45 -5.08 13.46 5.28
C SER A 45 -5.30 12.92 3.87
N ALA A 46 -6.55 12.73 3.47
CA ALA A 46 -6.89 12.25 2.13
C ALA A 46 -6.27 13.14 1.03
N GLU A 47 -6.35 14.47 1.18
CA GLU A 47 -5.83 15.43 0.19
C GLU A 47 -4.29 15.39 0.13
N ALA A 48 -3.62 15.22 1.28
CA ALA A 48 -2.17 15.07 1.31
C ALA A 48 -1.74 13.77 0.63
N LEU A 49 -2.46 12.69 0.87
CA LEU A 49 -2.21 11.37 0.27
C LEU A 49 -2.54 11.36 -1.23
N ASP A 50 -3.55 12.08 -1.68
CA ASP A 50 -3.84 12.29 -3.11
C ASP A 50 -2.70 13.04 -3.81
N ARG A 51 -2.22 14.14 -3.22
CA ARG A 51 -1.05 14.87 -3.74
C ARG A 51 0.21 14.00 -3.76
N ALA A 52 0.41 13.20 -2.73
CA ALA A 52 1.55 12.28 -2.65
C ALA A 52 1.46 11.18 -3.71
N LEU A 53 0.26 10.66 -4.00
CA LEU A 53 0.05 9.67 -5.06
C LEU A 53 0.44 10.22 -6.44
N LEU A 54 0.10 11.47 -6.73
CA LEU A 54 0.50 12.13 -7.99
C LEU A 54 2.02 12.29 -8.12
N ARG A 55 2.74 12.33 -6.99
CA ARG A 55 4.20 12.51 -6.91
C ARG A 55 4.91 11.22 -6.50
N ILE A 56 4.28 10.06 -6.69
CA ILE A 56 4.78 8.80 -6.15
C ILE A 56 6.18 8.41 -6.64
N ASN A 57 6.55 8.80 -7.86
CA ASN A 57 7.87 8.54 -8.43
C ASN A 57 8.94 9.57 -8.02
N THR A 58 8.58 10.58 -7.21
CA THR A 58 9.50 11.62 -6.73
C THR A 58 9.42 11.75 -5.22
N THR A 59 8.61 12.68 -4.70
CA THR A 59 8.58 13.04 -3.27
C THR A 59 7.40 12.45 -2.51
N GLY A 60 6.47 11.81 -3.22
CA GLY A 60 5.24 11.27 -2.64
C GLY A 60 5.42 9.98 -1.84
N THR A 61 6.52 9.26 -2.03
CA THR A 61 6.79 8.00 -1.35
C THR A 61 7.44 8.23 0.02
N GLN A 62 6.89 7.60 1.06
CA GLN A 62 7.45 7.59 2.41
C GLN A 62 8.47 6.45 2.55
N ARG A 63 8.04 5.22 2.25
CA ARG A 63 8.87 4.01 2.22
C ARG A 63 8.50 3.18 1.01
N GLU A 64 9.50 2.51 0.44
CA GLU A 64 9.36 1.58 -0.66
C GLU A 64 9.87 0.20 -0.25
N GLY A 65 9.22 -0.84 -0.74
CA GLY A 65 9.60 -2.23 -0.54
C GLY A 65 9.26 -3.07 -1.77
N LYS A 66 9.80 -4.29 -1.82
CA LYS A 66 9.59 -5.24 -2.92
C LYS A 66 9.17 -6.59 -2.36
N VAL A 67 8.15 -7.18 -2.99
CA VAL A 67 7.69 -8.55 -2.73
C VAL A 67 7.92 -9.35 -4.01
N CYS A 68 8.70 -10.42 -3.93
CA CYS A 68 8.98 -11.28 -5.09
C CYS A 68 8.20 -12.59 -5.00
N GLY A 69 7.78 -13.13 -6.15
CA GLY A 69 7.21 -14.49 -6.26
C GLY A 69 5.90 -14.71 -5.51
N HIS A 70 5.08 -13.67 -5.29
CA HIS A 70 3.82 -13.81 -4.56
C HIS A 70 2.78 -14.59 -5.38
N ALA A 71 2.20 -15.63 -4.77
CA ALA A 71 1.25 -16.53 -5.40
C ALA A 71 -0.17 -15.92 -5.47
N ARG A 72 -0.39 -15.00 -6.40
CA ARG A 72 -1.58 -14.10 -6.42
C ARG A 72 -2.94 -14.80 -6.53
N LEU A 73 -2.98 -16.01 -7.09
CA LEU A 73 -4.21 -16.75 -7.36
C LEU A 73 -4.57 -17.71 -6.22
N SER A 74 -3.61 -18.05 -5.36
CA SER A 74 -3.79 -19.01 -4.27
C SER A 74 -3.80 -18.33 -2.90
N GLU A 75 -3.13 -17.20 -2.75
CA GLU A 75 -3.07 -16.46 -1.49
C GLU A 75 -4.13 -15.35 -1.44
N HIS A 76 -4.79 -15.21 -0.28
CA HIS A 76 -5.65 -14.05 -0.02
C HIS A 76 -4.84 -12.74 -0.07
N VAL A 77 -5.43 -11.65 -0.57
CA VAL A 77 -4.76 -10.35 -0.76
C VAL A 77 -4.08 -9.81 0.51
N TRP A 78 -4.64 -10.10 1.69
CA TRP A 78 -4.04 -9.72 2.97
C TRP A 78 -2.63 -10.29 3.18
N ASN A 79 -2.30 -11.45 2.61
CA ASN A 79 -0.92 -11.96 2.65
C ASN A 79 0.04 -11.08 1.85
N LEU A 80 -0.40 -10.58 0.69
CA LEU A 80 0.38 -9.60 -0.08
C LEU A 80 0.55 -8.30 0.70
N VAL A 81 -0.51 -7.79 1.33
CA VAL A 81 -0.44 -6.57 2.14
C VAL A 81 0.51 -6.75 3.32
N ALA A 82 0.45 -7.89 4.02
CA ALA A 82 1.38 -8.19 5.12
C ALA A 82 2.84 -8.25 4.66
N LYS A 83 3.12 -9.00 3.58
CA LYS A 83 4.46 -9.08 2.96
C LYS A 83 4.95 -7.70 2.52
N ALA A 84 4.07 -6.89 1.93
CA ALA A 84 4.37 -5.52 1.50
C ALA A 84 4.73 -4.62 2.69
N LEU A 85 3.94 -4.63 3.76
CA LEU A 85 4.22 -3.86 4.98
C LEU A 85 5.55 -4.26 5.61
N SER A 86 5.81 -5.57 5.74
CA SER A 86 7.08 -6.10 6.23
C SER A 86 8.25 -5.66 5.35
N SER A 87 8.12 -5.73 4.02
CA SER A 87 9.17 -5.30 3.08
C SER A 87 9.50 -3.80 3.13
N MET A 88 8.54 -2.97 3.56
CA MET A 88 8.73 -1.53 3.80
C MET A 88 9.27 -1.23 5.21
N GLY A 89 9.51 -2.26 6.03
CA GLY A 89 10.00 -2.13 7.40
C GLY A 89 8.94 -1.66 8.41
N TYR A 90 7.66 -1.98 8.17
CA TYR A 90 6.59 -1.85 9.16
C TYR A 90 6.38 -3.18 9.89
N GLY A 91 5.99 -3.12 11.17
CA GLY A 91 5.76 -4.32 11.99
C GLY A 91 7.03 -5.07 12.38
N GLN A 92 8.16 -4.35 12.47
CA GLN A 92 9.37 -4.79 13.15
C GLN A 92 9.30 -4.47 14.64
#